data_AF-A0A0D0C7U6-F1
#
_entry.id   AF-A0A0D0C7U6-F1
#
_cell.length_a   1.000
_cell.length_b   1.000
_cell.length_c   1.000
_cell.angle_alpha   90.00
_cell.angle_beta   90.00
_cell.angle_gamma   90.00
#
_symmetry.space_group_name_H-M   'P 1'
#
loop_
_entity.id
_entity.type
_entity.pdbx_description
1 polymer ?
#
loop_
_entity_poly.entity_id
_entity_poly.type
_entity_poly.pdbx_seq_one_letter_code
_entity_poly.pdbx_strand_id
1 'polypeptide(L)'
;EMEFVWVCWLSVDPENCFGPEKARLPKIGFVDEKDKFAFGFLDPKYIIHACHLIPSFSNGCTSGLLNTVGPTVVQKEGELDDWQCFYINMRVSSIHTSLGY
;
A
#
# COMPACT_ATOMS: atom_id res chain seq x y z
N GLU A 1 -21.84 21.23 2.78
CA GLU A 1 -20.54 21.16 2.09
C GLU A 1 -20.38 19.80 1.45
N MET A 2 -19.48 19.68 0.47
CA MET A 2 -19.13 18.41 -0.18
C MET A 2 -17.75 17.99 0.33
N GLU A 3 -17.65 16.81 0.93
CA GLU A 3 -16.40 16.23 1.43
C GLU A 3 -15.84 15.24 0.40
N PHE A 4 -14.52 15.24 0.22
CA PHE A 4 -13.81 14.29 -0.63
C PHE A 4 -12.42 14.01 -0.07
N VAL A 5 -11.91 12.80 -0.31
CA VAL A 5 -10.48 12.48 -0.10
C VAL A 5 -9.78 12.38 -1.44
N TRP A 6 -8.55 12.89 -1.52
CA TRP A 6 -7.66 12.66 -2.66
C TRP A 6 -6.91 11.35 -2.45
N VAL A 7 -6.94 10.45 -3.43
CA VAL A 7 -6.37 9.10 -3.33
C VAL A 7 -5.30 8.88 -4.39
N CYS A 8 -4.25 8.15 -4.00
CA CYS A 8 -3.26 7.55 -4.90
C CYS A 8 -3.52 6.04 -4.91
N TRP A 9 -3.83 5.48 -6.08
CA TRP A 9 -4.28 4.10 -6.21
C TRP A 9 -3.10 3.12 -6.19
N LEU A 10 -3.33 1.99 -5.53
CA LEU A 10 -2.41 0.86 -5.48
C LEU A 10 -2.99 -0.30 -6.30
N SER A 11 -2.14 -1.02 -7.01
CA SER A 11 -2.49 -2.22 -7.76
C SER A 11 -1.78 -3.46 -7.19
N VAL A 12 -2.39 -4.62 -7.38
CA VAL A 12 -1.80 -5.92 -7.02
C VAL A 12 -0.63 -6.22 -7.95
N ASP A 13 0.48 -6.69 -7.39
CA ASP A 13 1.59 -7.23 -8.19
C ASP A 13 1.15 -8.56 -8.84
N PRO A 14 1.01 -8.62 -10.18
CA PRO A 14 0.57 -9.82 -10.88
C PRO A 14 1.57 -10.98 -10.80
N GLU A 15 2.84 -10.71 -10.53
CA GLU A 15 3.88 -11.75 -10.42
C GLU A 15 3.93 -12.37 -9.02
N ASN A 16 3.28 -11.74 -8.03
CA ASN A 16 3.28 -12.23 -6.67
C ASN A 16 2.09 -13.15 -6.39
N CYS A 17 2.26 -14.45 -6.60
CA CYS A 17 1.29 -15.44 -6.10
C CYS A 17 1.24 -15.42 -4.56
N PHE A 18 0.08 -15.08 -3.98
CA PHE A 18 -0.12 -14.98 -2.52
C PHE A 18 -1.25 -15.87 -2.01
N GLY A 19 -1.36 -15.98 -0.69
CA GLY A 19 -2.45 -16.69 -0.02
C GLY A 19 -1.97 -17.65 1.07
N PRO A 20 -2.90 -18.22 1.86
CA PRO A 20 -2.59 -19.11 2.97
C PRO A 20 -1.77 -20.34 2.54
N GLU A 21 -2.12 -20.96 1.41
CA GLU A 21 -1.42 -22.13 0.86
C GLU A 21 0.04 -21.85 0.50
N LYS A 22 0.35 -20.60 0.14
CA LYS A 22 1.70 -20.15 -0.20
C LYS A 22 2.42 -19.51 0.99
N ALA A 23 1.75 -19.39 2.13
CA ALA A 23 2.20 -18.65 3.31
C ALA A 23 2.77 -17.25 2.97
N ARG A 24 2.14 -16.56 2.01
CA ARG A 24 2.66 -15.30 1.46
C ARG A 24 1.60 -14.22 1.47
N LEU A 25 1.99 -13.01 1.87
CA LEU A 25 1.12 -11.84 1.89
C LEU A 25 0.87 -11.31 0.47
N PRO A 26 -0.30 -10.69 0.20
CA PRO A 26 -0.51 -9.94 -1.02
C PRO A 26 0.48 -8.80 -1.08
N LYS A 27 1.00 -8.56 -2.27
CA LYS A 27 1.95 -7.48 -2.55
C LYS A 27 1.30 -6.53 -3.53
N ILE A 28 1.40 -5.24 -3.24
CA ILE A 28 0.81 -4.15 -4.01
C ILE A 28 1.85 -3.06 -4.27
N GLY A 29 1.67 -2.27 -5.30
CA GLY A 29 2.50 -1.10 -5.61
C GLY A 29 1.67 0.04 -6.17
N PHE A 30 2.26 1.23 -6.26
CA PHE A 30 1.59 2.37 -6.88
C PHE A 30 1.28 2.06 -8.35
N VAL A 31 0.08 2.47 -8.79
CA VAL A 31 -0.21 2.58 -10.21
C VAL A 31 0.73 3.64 -10.80
N ASP A 32 1.33 3.36 -11.96
CA ASP A 32 2.21 4.32 -12.65
C ASP A 32 1.48 5.65 -12.83
N GLU A 33 2.08 6.74 -12.38
CA GLU A 33 1.50 8.09 -12.45
C GLU A 33 1.08 8.54 -13.86
N LYS A 34 1.63 7.91 -14.92
CA LYS A 34 1.24 8.17 -16.31
C LYS A 34 -0.13 7.59 -16.63
N ASP A 35 -0.64 6.66 -15.83
CA ASP A 35 -2.02 6.22 -15.92
C ASP A 35 -2.94 7.35 -15.45
N LYS A 36 -3.91 7.71 -16.31
CA LYS A 36 -4.92 8.74 -16.02
C LYS A 36 -5.78 8.43 -14.79
N PHE A 37 -5.75 7.20 -14.29
CA PHE A 37 -6.45 6.75 -13.09
C PHE A 37 -5.52 6.44 -11.92
N ALA A 38 -4.24 6.84 -11.95
CA ALA A 38 -3.31 6.66 -10.82
C ALA A 38 -3.73 7.46 -9.58
N PHE A 39 -4.40 8.61 -9.78
CA PHE A 39 -4.96 9.44 -8.72
C PHE A 39 -6.45 9.69 -8.93
N GLY A 40 -7.17 9.95 -7.86
CA GLY A 40 -8.60 10.26 -7.94
C GLY A 40 -9.15 10.92 -6.70
N PHE A 41 -10.46 11.13 -6.71
CA PHE A 41 -11.21 11.58 -5.54
C PHE A 41 -12.20 10.50 -5.12
N LEU A 42 -12.34 10.28 -3.81
CA LEU A 42 -13.27 9.31 -3.25
C LEU A 42 -14.17 10.00 -2.22
N ASP A 43 -15.45 9.64 -2.23
CA ASP A 43 -16.39 10.02 -1.16
C ASP A 43 -15.99 9.28 0.13
N PRO A 44 -15.77 9.98 1.26
CA PRO A 44 -15.33 9.35 2.51
C PRO A 44 -16.20 8.18 2.98
N LYS A 45 -17.49 8.13 2.61
CA LYS A 45 -18.39 7.03 2.97
C LYS A 45 -17.98 5.66 2.41
N TYR A 46 -17.13 5.63 1.38
CA TYR A 46 -16.62 4.40 0.79
C TYR A 46 -15.36 3.89 1.49
N ILE A 47 -14.82 4.62 2.46
CA ILE A 47 -13.68 4.17 3.26
C ILE A 47 -14.20 3.20 4.32
N ILE A 48 -13.82 1.93 4.21
CA ILE A 48 -14.26 0.88 5.14
C ILE A 48 -13.39 0.89 6.40
N HIS A 49 -12.06 0.83 6.24
CA HIS A 49 -11.10 0.83 7.34
C HIS A 49 -9.68 1.14 6.85
N ALA A 50 -8.80 1.53 7.78
CA ALA A 50 -7.37 1.61 7.52
C ALA A 50 -6.74 0.20 7.55
N CYS A 51 -5.72 -0.01 6.73
CA CYS A 51 -4.90 -1.21 6.76
C CYS A 51 -3.42 -0.83 6.88
N HIS A 52 -2.62 -1.73 7.45
CA HIS A 52 -1.18 -1.51 7.59
C HIS A 52 -0.45 -2.08 6.36
N LEU A 53 0.25 -1.20 5.64
CA LEU A 53 1.15 -1.53 4.56
C LEU A 53 2.55 -1.74 5.10
N ILE A 54 3.13 -2.90 4.83
CA ILE A 54 4.50 -3.25 5.24
C ILE A 54 5.41 -3.06 4.03
N PRO A 55 6.42 -2.18 4.08
CA PRO A 55 7.38 -2.03 3.00
C PRO A 55 8.03 -3.34 2.58
N SER A 56 8.15 -3.59 1.27
CA SER A 56 8.94 -4.70 0.76
C SER A 56 10.42 -4.33 0.74
N PHE A 57 11.10 -4.54 1.87
CA PHE A 57 12.52 -4.21 2.03
C PHE A 57 13.42 -4.86 0.97
N SER A 58 13.08 -6.06 0.50
CA SER A 58 13.85 -6.76 -0.54
C SER A 58 13.75 -6.11 -1.92
N ASN A 59 12.68 -5.36 -2.19
CA ASN A 59 12.49 -4.63 -3.45
C ASN A 59 13.12 -3.24 -3.41
N GLY A 60 13.39 -2.70 -2.21
CA GLY A 60 13.98 -1.39 -2.03
C GLY A 60 13.04 -0.24 -2.38
N CYS A 61 13.64 0.93 -2.56
CA CYS A 61 12.95 2.18 -2.89
C CYS A 61 13.16 2.56 -4.35
N THR A 62 12.30 3.43 -4.85
CA THR A 62 12.33 3.97 -6.21
C THR A 62 11.75 5.38 -6.24
N SER A 63 12.33 6.23 -7.09
CA SER A 63 11.77 7.54 -7.45
C SER A 63 10.96 7.51 -8.75
N GLY A 64 10.83 6.34 -9.39
CA GLY A 64 10.26 6.24 -10.73
C GLY A 64 8.76 5.95 -10.80
N LEU A 65 8.12 5.59 -9.68
CA LEU A 65 6.68 5.30 -9.63
C LEU A 65 5.83 6.56 -9.46
N LEU A 66 6.36 7.53 -8.71
CA LEU A 66 5.77 8.84 -8.47
C LEU A 66 6.88 9.86 -8.73
N ASN A 67 6.94 10.45 -9.92
CA ASN A 67 7.94 11.47 -10.23
C ASN A 67 7.52 12.79 -9.59
N THR A 68 7.91 12.96 -8.33
CA THR A 68 7.59 14.16 -7.58
C THR A 68 8.66 15.23 -7.83
N VAL A 69 8.23 16.44 -8.19
CA VAL A 69 9.13 17.60 -8.24
C VAL A 69 9.15 18.25 -6.86
N GLY A 70 9.93 17.66 -5.95
CA GLY A 70 10.13 18.16 -4.58
C GLY A 70 9.39 17.35 -3.49
N PRO A 71 9.42 17.84 -2.24
CA PRO A 71 8.87 17.13 -1.09
C PRO A 71 7.35 16.94 -1.21
N THR A 72 6.87 15.73 -0.92
CA THR A 72 5.42 15.46 -0.83
C THR A 72 4.92 15.42 0.61
N VAL A 73 3.61 15.57 0.78
CA VAL A 73 2.95 15.51 2.11
C VAL A 73 3.07 14.12 2.76
N VAL A 74 3.35 13.08 1.96
CA VAL A 74 3.47 11.69 2.40
C VAL A 74 4.91 11.25 2.67
N GLN A 75 5.91 11.99 2.17
CA GLN A 75 7.33 11.71 2.40
C GLN A 75 7.84 12.43 3.65
N LYS A 76 8.82 11.84 4.34
CA LYS A 76 9.53 12.56 5.41
C LYS A 76 10.45 13.63 4.81
N GLU A 77 10.75 14.64 5.62
CA GLU A 77 11.70 15.69 5.22
C GLU A 77 13.05 15.09 4.85
N GLY A 78 13.48 15.33 3.61
CA GLY A 78 14.74 14.82 3.06
C GLY A 78 14.65 13.48 2.33
N GLU A 79 13.50 12.80 2.35
CA GLU A 79 13.26 11.61 1.52
C GLU A 79 12.85 12.03 0.10
N LEU A 80 13.38 11.31 -0.91
CA LEU A 80 13.16 11.59 -2.34
C LEU A 80 12.67 10.36 -3.11
N ASP A 81 12.52 9.23 -2.41
CA ASP A 81 12.10 7.96 -2.98
C ASP A 81 11.02 7.31 -2.12
N ASP A 82 10.23 6.46 -2.76
CA ASP A 82 9.16 5.68 -2.12
C ASP A 82 9.47 4.20 -2.22
N TRP A 83 8.90 3.38 -1.34
CA TRP A 83 9.02 1.94 -1.46
C TRP A 83 8.42 1.44 -2.77
N GLN A 84 9.14 0.56 -3.47
CA GLN A 84 8.70 0.05 -4.76
C GLN A 84 7.38 -0.76 -4.66
N CYS A 85 7.20 -1.45 -3.54
CA CYS A 85 5.97 -2.18 -3.25
C CYS A 85 5.82 -2.44 -1.74
N PHE A 86 4.60 -2.81 -1.37
CA PHE A 86 4.19 -3.08 0.00
C PHE A 86 3.50 -4.43 0.09
N TYR A 87 3.61 -5.09 1.23
CA TYR A 87 2.77 -6.21 1.61
C TYR A 87 1.57 -5.73 2.42
N ILE A 88 0.38 -6.26 2.12
CA ILE A 88 -0.82 -6.00 2.94
C ILE A 88 -0.79 -6.94 4.14
N ASN A 89 -0.84 -6.38 5.35
CA ASN A 89 -1.05 -7.20 6.54
C ASN A 89 -2.49 -7.73 6.59
N MET A 90 -2.69 -9.01 6.28
CA MET A 90 -4.01 -9.66 6.32
C MET A 90 -4.39 -10.23 7.69
N ARG A 91 -3.51 -10.15 8.70
CA ARG A 91 -3.75 -10.82 10.00
C ARG A 91 -4.19 -9.85 11.10
N VAL A 92 -5.38 -10.09 11.63
CA VAL A 92 -5.70 -9.86 13.05
C VAL A 92 -5.33 -11.16 13.77
N SER A 93 -4.31 -11.15 14.62
CA SER A 93 -3.99 -12.33 15.43
C SER A 93 -5.07 -12.52 16.49
N SER A 94 -6.02 -13.43 16.26
CA SER A 94 -6.69 -14.07 17.39
C SER A 94 -5.70 -15.07 17.97
N ILE A 95 -4.99 -14.66 19.02
CA ILE A 95 -4.16 -15.56 19.81
C ILE A 95 -5.15 -16.46 20.57
N HIS A 96 -5.51 -17.60 19.99
CA HIS A 96 -6.10 -18.68 20.78
C HIS A 96 -4.95 -19.36 21.53
N THR A 97 -4.65 -18.88 22.73
CA THR A 97 -3.83 -19.62 23.67
C THR A 97 -4.66 -20.78 24.21
N SER A 98 -4.65 -21.90 23.50
CA SER A 98 -5.01 -23.20 24.07
C SER A 98 -3.77 -24.09 24.02
N LEU A 99 -2.85 -23.87 24.96
CA LEU A 99 -1.91 -24.89 25.38
C LEU A 99 -2.41 -25.39 26.73
N GLY A 100 -3.33 -26.35 26.65
CA GLY A 100 -3.53 -27.33 27.71
C GLY A 100 -2.99 -28.65 27.19
N TYR A 101 -1.80 -29.04 27.66
CA TYR A 101 -1.36 -30.39 28.00
C TYR A 101 -0.15 -30.27 28.92
#